data_AF-A0A9D8IZ53-F1
#
_entry.id   AF-A0A9D8IZ53-F1
#
_cell.length_a   1.000
_cell.length_b   1.000
_cell.length_c   1.000
_cell.angle_alpha   90.00
_cell.angle_beta   90.00
_cell.angle_gamma   90.00
#
_symmetry.space_group_name_H-M   'P 1'
#
loop_
_entity.id
_entity.type
_entity.pdbx_description
1 polymer ?
#
loop_
_entity_poly.entity_id
_entity_poly.type
_entity_poly.pdbx_seq_one_letter_code
_entity_poly.pdbx_strand_id
1 'polypeptide(L)'
;MATFIPPTDNFVPSIAVDTDGIGLLLFRYFAPTARGRNVYKLVDATFTENEPADFATIDTTYHGGHSITITISEATALTAAGYGAYIT
;
A
#
# COMPACT_ATOMS: atom_id res chain seq x y z
N MET A 1 -15.08 -4.90 -14.85
CA MET A 1 -14.44 -4.02 -13.84
C MET A 1 -13.28 -4.81 -13.28
N ALA A 2 -12.13 -4.18 -13.11
CA ALA A 2 -10.94 -4.84 -12.55
C ALA A 2 -10.81 -4.48 -11.06
N THR A 3 -10.09 -5.29 -10.32
CA THR A 3 -9.78 -5.04 -8.91
C THR A 3 -8.30 -4.74 -8.78
N PHE A 4 -7.97 -3.61 -8.16
CA PHE A 4 -6.61 -3.24 -7.79
C PHE A 4 -6.39 -3.56 -6.32
N ILE A 5 -5.32 -4.29 -6.02
CA ILE A 5 -4.88 -4.60 -4.66
C ILE A 5 -3.49 -3.98 -4.50
N PRO A 6 -3.36 -2.81 -3.84
CA PRO A 6 -2.07 -2.14 -3.74
C PRO A 6 -0.96 -3.04 -3.18
N PRO A 7 0.32 -2.76 -3.54
CA PRO A 7 1.45 -3.55 -3.10
C PRO A 7 1.53 -3.70 -1.58
N THR A 8 2.22 -4.75 -1.13
CA THR A 8 2.44 -5.02 0.29
C THR A 8 3.93 -5.17 0.62
N ASP A 9 4.29 -4.79 1.84
CA ASP A 9 5.61 -5.05 2.42
C ASP A 9 5.50 -5.71 3.79
N ASN A 10 6.39 -6.66 4.09
CA ASN A 10 6.45 -7.31 5.39
C ASN A 10 7.10 -6.39 6.44
N PHE A 11 6.32 -5.45 6.99
CA PHE A 11 6.79 -4.46 7.97
C PHE A 11 5.99 -4.41 9.27
N VAL A 12 4.90 -5.18 9.43
CA VAL A 12 4.12 -5.18 10.67
C VAL A 12 4.70 -6.20 11.65
N PRO A 13 5.30 -5.78 12.78
CA PRO A 13 5.76 -6.72 13.80
C PRO A 13 4.57 -7.38 14.52
N SER A 14 4.76 -8.59 15.03
CA SER A 14 3.70 -9.30 15.77
C SER A 14 3.41 -8.73 17.17
N ILE A 15 4.27 -7.82 17.66
CA ILE A 15 4.15 -7.11 18.93
C ILE A 15 4.46 -5.64 18.71
N ALA A 16 4.00 -4.78 19.63
CA ALA A 16 4.32 -3.36 19.57
C ALA A 16 5.84 -3.14 19.76
N VAL A 17 6.36 -2.09 19.11
CA VAL A 17 7.82 -1.80 19.09
C VAL A 17 8.40 -1.44 20.46
N ASP A 18 7.54 -1.04 21.40
CA ASP A 18 7.85 -0.69 22.78
C ASP A 18 7.61 -1.86 23.76
N THR A 19 7.22 -3.05 23.27
CA THR A 19 7.04 -4.23 24.10
C THR A 19 8.39 -4.73 24.64
N ASP A 20 8.46 -4.99 25.94
CA ASP A 20 9.61 -5.57 26.63
C ASP A 20 9.30 -6.95 27.25
N GLY A 21 10.27 -7.53 27.97
CA GLY A 21 10.09 -8.78 28.69
C GLY A 21 9.84 -10.03 27.82
N ILE A 22 9.06 -10.97 28.34
CA ILE A 22 8.83 -12.29 27.72
C ILE A 22 8.17 -12.17 26.34
N GLY A 23 7.28 -11.18 26.14
CA GLY A 23 6.66 -10.93 24.83
C GLY A 23 7.70 -10.62 23.76
N LEU A 24 8.63 -9.70 24.05
CA LEU A 24 9.74 -9.40 23.14
C LEU A 24 10.63 -10.62 22.88
N LEU A 25 10.96 -11.39 23.92
CA LEU A 25 11.81 -12.57 23.78
C LEU A 25 11.19 -13.65 22.88
N LEU A 26 9.86 -13.81 22.92
CA LEU A 26 9.14 -14.76 22.08
C LEU A 26 8.97 -14.25 20.65
N PHE A 27 8.43 -13.04 20.50
CA PHE A 27 7.97 -12.54 19.21
C PHE A 27 9.06 -11.90 18.35
N ARG A 28 10.25 -11.60 18.88
CA ARG A 28 11.39 -11.11 18.07
C ARG A 28 11.87 -12.08 16.98
N TYR A 29 11.49 -13.36 17.07
CA TYR A 29 11.82 -14.38 16.07
C TYR A 29 10.74 -14.58 15.00
N PHE A 30 9.58 -13.92 15.16
CA PHE A 30 8.51 -14.01 14.19
C PHE A 30 8.82 -13.05 13.04
N ALA A 31 8.67 -13.53 11.80
CA ALA A 31 8.80 -12.67 10.64
C ALA A 31 7.70 -11.60 10.66
N PRO A 32 8.01 -10.33 10.30
CA PRO A 32 6.99 -9.31 10.14
C PRO A 32 5.96 -9.72 9.09
N THR A 33 4.72 -9.28 9.29
CA THR A 33 3.60 -9.55 8.37
C THR A 33 3.38 -8.40 7.40
N ALA A 34 2.65 -8.69 6.33
CA ALA A 34 2.38 -7.77 5.24
C ALA A 34 1.56 -6.54 5.69
N ARG A 35 2.05 -5.36 5.34
CA ARG A 35 1.35 -4.07 5.40
C ARG A 35 1.03 -3.64 3.98
N GLY A 36 -0.20 -3.23 3.71
CA GLY A 36 -0.54 -2.58 2.45
C GLY A 36 0.12 -1.20 2.34
N ARG A 37 0.68 -0.90 1.17
CA ARG A 37 1.14 0.44 0.82
C ARG A 37 0.01 1.22 0.18
N ASN A 38 -0.12 2.49 0.54
CA ASN A 38 -0.97 3.40 -0.19
C ASN A 38 -0.31 3.73 -1.53
N VAL A 39 -1.11 3.86 -2.57
CA VAL A 39 -0.68 4.41 -3.86
C VAL A 39 -1.48 5.68 -4.10
N TYR A 40 -0.80 6.79 -4.29
CA TYR A 40 -1.40 8.10 -4.53
C TYR A 40 -1.25 8.43 -6.01
N LYS A 41 -2.38 8.68 -6.67
CA LYS A 41 -2.40 9.32 -7.98
C LYS A 41 -2.40 10.83 -7.76
N LEU A 42 -1.44 11.50 -8.38
CA LEU A 42 -1.29 12.94 -8.30
C LEU A 42 -2.09 13.64 -9.41
N VAL A 43 -2.36 14.93 -9.22
CA VAL A 43 -3.10 15.77 -10.19
C VAL A 43 -2.40 15.89 -11.55
N ASP A 44 -1.09 15.64 -11.61
CA ASP A 44 -0.29 15.58 -12.84
C ASP A 44 -0.31 14.19 -13.52
N ALA A 45 -1.19 13.29 -13.05
CA ALA A 45 -1.34 11.90 -13.49
C ALA A 45 -0.14 10.98 -13.21
N THR A 46 0.82 11.41 -12.38
CA THR A 46 1.87 10.53 -11.87
C THR A 46 1.40 9.75 -10.63
N PHE A 47 2.18 8.75 -10.22
CA PHE A 47 1.87 7.91 -9.08
C PHE A 47 3.05 7.86 -8.10
N THR A 48 2.75 7.89 -6.80
CA THR A 48 3.74 7.75 -5.72
C THR A 48 3.19 6.88 -4.60
N GLU A 49 4.06 6.18 -3.89
CA GLU A 49 3.73 5.43 -2.67
C GLU A 49 4.04 6.24 -1.40
N ASN A 50 4.82 7.32 -1.54
CA ASN A 50 5.10 8.27 -0.47
C ASN A 50 4.00 9.32 -0.42
N GLU A 51 3.38 9.47 0.74
CA GLU A 51 2.35 10.47 0.99
C GLU A 51 2.89 11.90 0.76
N PRO A 52 2.30 12.66 -0.18
CA PRO A 52 2.65 14.06 -0.36
C PRO A 52 2.30 14.89 0.88
N ALA A 53 3.16 15.84 1.23
CA ALA A 53 2.90 16.76 2.35
C ALA A 53 1.70 17.70 2.09
N ASP A 54 1.45 18.03 0.82
CA ASP A 54 0.30 18.82 0.39
C ASP A 54 -0.79 17.92 -0.22
N PHE A 55 -1.89 17.74 0.51
CA PHE A 55 -3.02 16.92 0.08
C PHE A 55 -3.72 17.45 -1.18
N ALA A 56 -3.58 18.73 -1.52
CA ALA A 56 -4.13 19.29 -2.75
C ALA A 56 -3.48 18.70 -4.02
N THR A 57 -2.31 18.08 -3.88
CA THR A 57 -1.61 17.41 -4.98
C THR A 57 -2.16 16.01 -5.29
N ILE A 58 -2.99 15.44 -4.42
CA ILE A 58 -3.53 14.09 -4.53
C ILE A 58 -4.88 14.15 -5.25
N ASP A 59 -4.98 13.47 -6.39
CA ASP A 59 -6.24 13.28 -7.14
C ASP A 59 -7.03 12.08 -6.61
N THR A 60 -6.33 10.97 -6.33
CA THR A 60 -6.97 9.74 -5.84
C THR A 60 -6.02 8.99 -4.92
N THR A 61 -6.55 8.47 -3.81
CA THR A 61 -5.81 7.60 -2.90
C THR A 61 -6.31 6.16 -3.04
N TYR A 62 -5.40 5.26 -3.40
CA TYR A 62 -5.64 3.83 -3.36
C TYR A 62 -5.10 3.29 -2.02
N HIS A 63 -6.00 3.01 -1.08
CA HIS A 63 -5.63 2.58 0.27
C HIS A 63 -5.03 1.17 0.28
N GLY A 64 -3.85 1.05 0.88
CA GLY A 64 -3.21 -0.24 1.09
C GLY A 64 -4.03 -1.16 2.01
N GLY A 65 -4.04 -2.45 1.71
CA GLY A 65 -4.80 -3.45 2.47
C GLY A 65 -6.27 -3.56 2.06
N HIS A 66 -6.69 -2.85 1.01
CA HIS A 66 -8.02 -2.93 0.44
C HIS A 66 -8.00 -3.51 -0.98
N SER A 67 -9.09 -4.18 -1.35
CA SER A 67 -9.41 -4.51 -2.73
C SER A 67 -10.26 -3.38 -3.32
N ILE A 68 -9.75 -2.71 -4.34
CA ILE A 68 -10.35 -1.49 -4.89
C ILE A 68 -10.87 -1.78 -6.28
N THR A 69 -12.18 -1.63 -6.49
CA THR A 69 -12.76 -1.76 -7.82
C THR A 69 -12.38 -0.56 -8.67
N ILE A 70 -11.76 -0.79 -9.82
CA ILE A 70 -11.28 0.25 -10.72
C ILE A 70 -11.91 0.16 -12.12
N THR A 71 -11.98 1.32 -12.77
CA THR A 71 -12.40 1.47 -14.17
C THR A 71 -11.30 1.01 -15.13
N ILE A 72 -11.65 0.87 -16.42
CA ILE A 72 -10.69 0.47 -17.47
C ILE A 72 -9.60 1.53 -17.66
N SER A 73 -9.95 2.82 -17.56
CA SER A 73 -8.99 3.92 -17.65
C SER A 73 -7.99 3.91 -16.51
N GLU A 74 -8.46 3.66 -15.28
CA GLU A 74 -7.57 3.53 -14.12
C GLU A 74 -6.67 2.31 -14.24
N ALA A 75 -7.20 1.18 -14.69
CA ALA A 75 -6.39 -0.04 -14.91
C ALA A 75 -5.27 0.22 -15.93
N THR A 76 -5.56 0.97 -16.98
CA THR A 76 -4.57 1.35 -18.00
C THR A 76 -3.49 2.27 -17.41
N ALA A 77 -3.89 3.29 -16.64
CA ALA A 77 -2.97 4.22 -15.99
C ALA A 77 -2.07 3.52 -14.95
N LEU A 78 -2.65 2.68 -14.09
CA LEU A 78 -1.93 1.89 -13.09
C LEU A 78 -0.97 0.89 -13.75
N THR A 79 -1.38 0.24 -14.83
CA THR A 79 -0.50 -0.67 -15.60
C THR A 79 0.68 0.09 -16.21
N ALA A 80 0.44 1.26 -16.81
CA ALA A 80 1.49 2.12 -17.36
C ALA A 80 2.46 2.63 -16.28
N ALA A 81 1.97 2.85 -15.06
CA ALA A 81 2.77 3.23 -13.90
C ALA A 81 3.52 2.05 -13.25
N GLY A 82 3.39 0.82 -13.77
CA GLY A 82 4.10 -0.38 -13.30
C GLY A 82 3.33 -1.25 -12.31
N TYR A 83 2.07 -0.91 -11.99
CA TYR A 83 1.24 -1.66 -11.05
C TYR A 83 0.43 -2.79 -11.70
N GLY A 84 0.72 -3.17 -12.95
CA GLY A 84 -0.06 -4.17 -13.69
C GLY A 84 -0.13 -5.55 -13.00
N ALA A 85 0.89 -5.93 -12.23
CA ALA A 85 0.92 -7.18 -11.47
C ALA A 85 -0.05 -7.22 -10.27
N TYR A 86 -0.59 -6.06 -9.88
CA TYR A 86 -1.47 -5.87 -8.73
C TYR A 86 -2.95 -5.70 -9.12
N ILE A 87 -3.27 -5.98 -10.38
CA ILE A 87 -4.62 -5.86 -10.94
C ILE A 87 -5.12 -7.27 -11.30
N THR A 88 -6.33 -7.59 -10.85
CA THR A 88 -7.04 -8.86 -11.13
C THR A 88 -8.40 -8.64 -11.77
#